data_AF-A0A813GU40-F1
#
_entry.id   AF-A0A813GU40-F1
#
_cell.length_a   1.000
_cell.length_b   1.000
_cell.length_c   1.000
_cell.angle_alpha   90.00
_cell.angle_beta   90.00
_cell.angle_gamma   90.00
#
_symmetry.space_group_name_H-M   'P 1'
#
loop_
_entity.id
_entity.type
_entity.pdbx_description
1 polymer ?
#
loop_
_entity_poly.entity_id
_entity_poly.type
_entity_poly.pdbx_seq_one_letter_code
_entity_poly.pdbx_strand_id
1 'polypeptide(L)'
;MSVVLRGPRYQLLAGDKYNITLGCLGACVLAACKEIRGLPQHVQWQFNAYTNWNLAFIGLRLLLGQEQWDPFLAVNSMGVLLGFRTAMSQGISDNMRLKLVSFGMPISRLQFFVADHMLHTVPAVALIARLVRDKKRVFGMNCVYATILSTWFSFRQGAQLDASGIYVPHPWRRAWFGIFVGAFVTPPFVDALIRRDRVGILASVLALLVPWLSTRLDPEMRRKYNFEFKLQQGQQSGAANRAPAENGATGGSALLSRSSRERLSRVASEQSTQASYLSGH
;
A
#
# COMPACT_ATOMS: atom_id res chain seq x y z
N MET A 1 0.95 -30.86 -34.26
CA MET A 1 0.97 -30.98 -32.78
C MET A 1 -0.19 -30.16 -32.23
N SER A 2 -1.24 -30.82 -31.73
CA SER A 2 -2.32 -30.10 -31.05
C SER A 2 -1.80 -29.62 -29.70
N VAL A 3 -1.81 -28.31 -29.48
CA VAL A 3 -1.62 -27.75 -28.14
C VAL A 3 -2.88 -28.12 -27.37
N VAL A 4 -2.82 -29.19 -26.58
CA VAL A 4 -3.84 -29.46 -25.57
C VAL A 4 -3.78 -28.27 -24.61
N LEU A 5 -4.68 -27.30 -24.81
CA LEU A 5 -4.94 -26.23 -23.87
C LEU A 5 -5.47 -26.89 -22.60
N ARG A 6 -4.57 -27.28 -21.68
CA ARG A 6 -4.97 -27.65 -20.34
C ARG A 6 -5.66 -26.43 -19.76
N GLY A 7 -6.98 -26.54 -19.56
CA GLY A 7 -7.77 -25.54 -18.84
C GLY A 7 -7.18 -25.31 -17.44
N PRO A 8 -7.59 -24.24 -16.77
CA PRO A 8 -7.16 -23.99 -15.39
C PRO A 8 -7.45 -25.23 -14.54
N ARG A 9 -6.49 -25.62 -13.69
CA ARG A 9 -6.61 -26.85 -12.87
C ARG A 9 -7.84 -26.83 -11.96
N TYR A 10 -8.29 -25.63 -11.62
CA TYR A 10 -9.49 -25.37 -10.85
C TYR A 10 -10.31 -24.28 -11.55
N GLN A 11 -11.60 -24.52 -11.75
CA GLN A 11 -12.52 -23.55 -12.32
C GLN A 11 -13.81 -23.59 -11.52
N LEU A 12 -14.26 -22.42 -11.02
CA LEU A 12 -15.44 -22.37 -10.16
C LEU A 12 -16.74 -22.49 -10.97
N LEU A 13 -16.80 -21.83 -12.12
CA LEU A 13 -17.94 -21.84 -13.03
C LEU A 13 -17.48 -22.25 -14.43
N ALA A 14 -18.15 -23.23 -15.04
CA ALA A 14 -17.76 -23.80 -16.33
C ALA A 14 -17.68 -22.77 -17.48
N GLY A 15 -18.48 -21.71 -17.43
CA GLY A 15 -18.47 -20.62 -18.42
C GLY A 15 -17.40 -19.54 -18.19
N ASP A 16 -16.77 -19.50 -17.01
CA ASP A 16 -15.81 -18.46 -16.65
C ASP A 16 -14.38 -18.88 -17.02
N LYS A 17 -14.04 -18.67 -18.31
CA LYS A 17 -12.74 -19.01 -18.88
C LYS A 17 -11.55 -18.43 -18.10
N TYR A 18 -11.73 -17.26 -17.49
CA TYR A 18 -10.67 -16.58 -16.75
C TYR A 18 -10.75 -16.80 -15.25
N ASN A 19 -11.78 -17.49 -14.76
CA ASN A 19 -12.08 -17.69 -13.34
C ASN A 19 -12.17 -16.35 -12.57
N ILE A 20 -12.71 -15.32 -13.22
CA ILE A 20 -12.97 -13.98 -12.64
C ILE A 20 -13.83 -14.11 -11.39
N THR A 21 -14.83 -15.00 -11.37
CA THR A 21 -15.70 -15.21 -10.20
C THR A 21 -14.89 -15.63 -8.98
N LEU A 22 -13.91 -16.52 -9.12
CA LEU A 22 -12.99 -16.86 -8.04
C LEU A 22 -12.19 -15.64 -7.58
N GLY A 23 -11.72 -14.82 -8.52
CA GLY A 23 -11.04 -13.55 -8.21
C GLY A 23 -11.92 -12.60 -7.39
N CYS A 24 -13.18 -12.41 -7.79
CA CYS A 24 -14.16 -11.60 -7.07
C CYS A 24 -14.46 -12.16 -5.67
N LEU A 25 -14.63 -13.49 -5.54
CA LEU A 25 -14.82 -14.12 -4.23
C LEU A 25 -13.62 -13.91 -3.32
N GLY A 26 -12.40 -14.10 -3.84
CA GLY A 26 -11.17 -13.82 -3.10
C GLY A 26 -11.10 -12.36 -2.65
N ALA A 27 -11.49 -11.42 -3.52
CA ALA A 27 -11.57 -10.00 -3.17
C ALA A 27 -12.56 -9.78 -2.02
N CYS A 28 -13.79 -10.27 -2.14
CA CYS A 28 -14.83 -10.15 -1.11
C CYS A 28 -14.40 -10.74 0.23
N VAL A 29 -13.76 -11.92 0.23
CA VAL A 29 -13.22 -12.55 1.44
C VAL A 29 -12.16 -11.66 2.09
N LEU A 30 -11.20 -11.14 1.33
CA LEU A 30 -10.18 -10.23 1.86
C LEU A 30 -10.80 -8.95 2.46
N ALA A 31 -11.82 -8.40 1.80
CA ALA A 31 -12.54 -7.24 2.32
C ALA A 31 -13.45 -7.54 3.51
N ALA A 32 -13.84 -8.80 3.75
CA ALA A 32 -14.51 -9.21 4.97
C ALA A 32 -13.50 -9.46 6.10
N CYS A 33 -12.34 -10.04 5.78
CA CYS A 33 -11.29 -10.33 6.76
C CYS A 33 -10.78 -9.08 7.49
N LYS A 34 -10.79 -7.90 6.85
CA LYS A 34 -10.42 -6.63 7.50
C LYS A 34 -11.36 -6.25 8.67
N GLU A 35 -12.59 -6.76 8.68
CA GLU A 35 -13.65 -6.41 9.64
C GLU A 35 -13.70 -7.39 10.83
N ILE A 36 -12.82 -8.38 10.88
CA ILE A 36 -12.73 -9.34 11.98
C ILE A 36 -12.33 -8.59 13.27
N ARG A 37 -13.21 -8.65 14.27
CA ARG A 37 -13.01 -8.04 15.59
C ARG A 37 -12.10 -8.91 16.47
N GLY A 38 -11.35 -8.28 17.36
CA GLY A 38 -10.51 -8.97 18.35
C GLY A 38 -9.12 -9.38 17.87
N LEU A 39 -8.71 -9.03 16.65
CA LEU A 39 -7.35 -9.25 16.16
C LEU A 39 -6.37 -8.20 16.71
N PRO A 40 -5.09 -8.58 16.96
CA PRO A 40 -4.05 -7.60 17.27
C PRO A 40 -3.91 -6.54 16.17
N GLN A 41 -3.63 -5.29 16.55
CA GLN A 41 -3.57 -4.15 15.64
C GLN A 41 -2.59 -4.37 14.46
N HIS A 42 -1.44 -5.01 14.70
CA HIS A 42 -0.47 -5.33 13.65
C HIS A 42 -1.03 -6.34 12.64
N VAL A 43 -1.82 -7.32 13.07
CA VAL A 43 -2.47 -8.31 12.18
C VAL A 43 -3.58 -7.64 11.38
N GLN A 44 -4.41 -6.82 12.04
CA GLN A 44 -5.48 -6.08 11.38
C GLN A 44 -4.93 -5.12 10.33
N TRP A 45 -3.77 -4.50 10.59
CA TRP A 45 -3.09 -3.65 9.62
C TRP A 45 -2.68 -4.42 8.35
N GLN A 46 -2.21 -5.66 8.46
CA GLN A 46 -1.86 -6.48 7.29
C GLN A 46 -3.08 -6.74 6.39
N PHE A 47 -4.27 -6.92 6.97
CA PHE A 47 -5.51 -7.08 6.20
C PHE A 47 -5.98 -5.78 5.53
N ASN A 48 -5.43 -4.62 5.90
CA ASN A 48 -5.78 -3.34 5.30
C ASN A 48 -4.79 -2.88 4.22
N ALA A 49 -3.67 -3.56 4.01
CA ALA A 49 -2.68 -3.18 3.00
C ALA A 49 -2.98 -3.83 1.64
N TYR A 50 -3.18 -3.04 0.58
CA TYR A 50 -3.47 -3.56 -0.76
C TYR A 50 -2.31 -4.37 -1.33
N THR A 51 -1.08 -4.10 -0.89
CA THR A 51 0.10 -4.91 -1.23
C THR A 51 -0.10 -6.37 -0.83
N ASN A 52 -0.64 -6.62 0.35
CA ASN A 52 -0.90 -7.97 0.83
C ASN A 52 -2.04 -8.64 0.07
N TRP A 53 -3.03 -7.86 -0.36
CA TRP A 53 -4.10 -8.39 -1.20
C TRP A 53 -3.56 -8.82 -2.57
N ASN A 54 -2.66 -8.04 -3.18
CA ASN A 54 -1.95 -8.46 -4.40
C ASN A 54 -1.18 -9.77 -4.21
N LEU A 55 -0.46 -9.92 -3.09
CA LEU A 55 0.26 -11.16 -2.77
C LEU A 55 -0.68 -12.33 -2.52
N ALA A 56 -1.83 -12.11 -1.89
CA ALA A 56 -2.86 -13.13 -1.72
C ALA A 56 -3.38 -13.63 -3.07
N PHE A 57 -3.64 -12.73 -4.04
CA PHE A 57 -4.03 -13.12 -5.39
C PHE A 57 -2.93 -13.91 -6.12
N ILE A 58 -1.65 -13.55 -5.95
CA ILE A 58 -0.52 -14.32 -6.48
C ILE A 58 -0.44 -15.70 -5.82
N GLY A 59 -0.64 -15.77 -4.51
CA GLY A 59 -0.71 -17.04 -3.77
C GLY A 59 -1.84 -17.93 -4.27
N LEU A 60 -3.05 -17.40 -4.40
CA LEU A 60 -4.19 -18.11 -4.99
C LEU A 60 -3.89 -18.61 -6.40
N ARG A 61 -3.25 -17.77 -7.22
CA ARG A 61 -2.80 -18.17 -8.55
C ARG A 61 -1.84 -19.36 -8.51
N LEU A 62 -0.90 -19.38 -7.57
CA LEU A 62 0.08 -20.47 -7.44
C LEU A 62 -0.59 -21.76 -6.93
N LEU A 63 -1.39 -21.65 -5.88
CA LEU A 63 -2.07 -22.78 -5.23
C LEU A 63 -3.08 -23.45 -6.15
N LEU A 64 -3.85 -22.66 -6.89
CA LEU A 64 -4.96 -23.15 -7.73
C LEU A 64 -4.59 -23.27 -9.21
N GLY A 65 -3.33 -23.00 -9.57
CA GLY A 65 -2.84 -23.11 -10.95
C GLY A 65 -3.54 -22.17 -11.94
N GLN A 66 -3.81 -20.93 -11.54
CA GLN A 66 -4.54 -19.93 -12.34
C GLN A 66 -3.60 -19.12 -13.25
N GLU A 67 -2.85 -19.80 -14.13
CA GLU A 67 -1.85 -19.14 -14.99
C GLU A 67 -2.45 -18.11 -15.96
N GLN A 68 -3.75 -18.20 -16.23
CA GLN A 68 -4.48 -17.21 -17.00
C GLN A 68 -4.56 -15.84 -16.31
N TRP A 69 -4.34 -15.76 -15.00
CA TRP A 69 -4.27 -14.50 -14.25
C TRP A 69 -2.93 -13.77 -14.42
N ASP A 70 -1.88 -14.42 -14.91
CA ASP A 70 -0.53 -13.83 -14.98
C ASP A 70 -0.48 -12.43 -15.64
N PRO A 71 -1.15 -12.16 -16.79
CA PRO A 71 -1.17 -10.83 -17.39
C PRO A 71 -1.81 -9.77 -16.47
N PHE A 72 -2.94 -10.11 -15.85
CA PHE A 72 -3.63 -9.23 -14.91
C PHE A 72 -2.79 -8.96 -13.66
N LEU A 73 -2.22 -10.00 -13.06
CA LEU A 73 -1.39 -9.88 -11.86
C LEU A 73 -0.09 -9.10 -12.15
N ALA A 74 0.48 -9.22 -13.35
CA ALA A 74 1.66 -8.45 -13.74
C ALA A 74 1.33 -6.96 -13.80
N VAL A 75 0.23 -6.59 -14.46
CA VAL A 75 -0.26 -5.20 -14.53
C VAL A 75 -0.56 -4.65 -13.14
N ASN A 76 -1.29 -5.40 -12.32
CA ASN A 76 -1.63 -4.99 -10.96
C ASN A 76 -0.37 -4.84 -10.08
N SER A 77 0.55 -5.80 -10.14
CA SER A 77 1.81 -5.74 -9.38
C SER A 77 2.70 -4.58 -9.83
N MET A 78 2.71 -4.25 -11.12
CA MET A 78 3.46 -3.09 -11.63
C MET A 78 2.83 -1.77 -11.17
N GLY A 79 1.50 -1.68 -11.15
CA GLY A 79 0.77 -0.55 -10.58
C GLY A 79 1.10 -0.37 -9.09
N VAL A 80 1.07 -1.45 -8.30
CA VAL A 80 1.45 -1.47 -6.89
C VAL A 80 2.91 -1.01 -6.69
N LEU A 81 3.85 -1.56 -7.48
CA LEU A 81 5.25 -1.17 -7.42
C LEU A 81 5.43 0.33 -7.65
N LEU A 82 4.89 0.84 -8.76
CA LEU A 82 5.05 2.24 -9.15
C LEU A 82 4.33 3.18 -8.18
N GLY A 83 3.12 2.83 -7.76
CA GLY A 83 2.37 3.57 -6.77
C GLY A 83 3.14 3.69 -5.45
N PHE A 84 3.65 2.57 -4.94
CA PHE A 84 4.39 2.55 -3.68
C PHE A 84 5.73 3.30 -3.79
N ARG A 85 6.53 3.07 -4.84
CA ARG A 85 7.81 3.76 -5.04
C ARG A 85 7.63 5.26 -5.20
N THR A 86 6.55 5.68 -5.85
CA THR A 86 6.20 7.09 -6.00
C THR A 86 5.77 7.69 -4.68
N ALA A 87 4.83 7.05 -3.97
CA ALA A 87 4.33 7.48 -2.68
C ALA A 87 5.42 7.58 -1.60
N MET A 88 6.32 6.61 -1.55
CA MET A 88 7.30 6.43 -0.48
C MET A 88 8.68 7.00 -0.83
N SER A 89 8.75 7.80 -1.88
CA SER A 89 9.94 8.56 -2.27
C SER A 89 10.36 9.56 -1.18
N GLN A 90 11.52 10.19 -1.35
CA GLN A 90 12.03 11.26 -0.47
C GLN A 90 12.17 10.88 1.02
N GLY A 91 12.35 9.60 1.34
CA GLY A 91 12.53 9.13 2.72
C GLY A 91 11.21 8.83 3.45
N ILE A 92 10.05 9.00 2.81
CA ILE A 92 8.74 8.63 3.38
C ILE A 92 8.68 7.12 3.68
N SER A 93 9.43 6.29 2.95
CA SER A 93 9.61 4.87 3.25
C SER A 93 10.10 4.58 4.67
N ASP A 94 10.95 5.43 5.24
CA ASP A 94 11.42 5.26 6.62
C ASP A 94 10.31 5.51 7.64
N ASN A 95 9.33 6.33 7.30
CA ASN A 95 8.17 6.59 8.16
C ASN A 95 7.28 5.36 8.27
N MET A 96 7.15 4.60 7.19
CA MET A 96 6.49 3.30 7.21
C MET A 96 7.20 2.35 8.19
N ARG A 97 8.54 2.28 8.11
CA ARG A 97 9.33 1.47 9.03
C ARG A 97 9.10 1.88 10.49
N LEU A 98 9.13 3.18 10.78
CA LEU A 98 8.86 3.70 12.13
C LEU A 98 7.43 3.38 12.60
N LYS A 99 6.44 3.44 11.70
CA LYS A 99 5.07 3.02 12.01
C LYS A 99 5.00 1.53 12.40
N LEU A 100 5.69 0.65 11.69
CA LEU A 100 5.77 -0.78 12.04
C LEU A 100 6.38 -0.99 13.43
N VAL A 101 7.45 -0.25 13.76
CA VAL A 101 8.07 -0.28 15.09
C VAL A 101 7.07 0.17 16.16
N SER A 102 6.26 1.21 15.88
CA SER A 102 5.21 1.68 16.80
C SER A 102 4.10 0.64 17.06
N PHE A 103 3.92 -0.33 16.16
CA PHE A 103 3.00 -1.46 16.33
C PHE A 103 3.65 -2.66 17.05
N GLY A 104 4.87 -2.51 17.58
CA GLY A 104 5.59 -3.58 18.27
C GLY A 104 6.30 -4.56 17.33
N MET A 105 6.54 -4.18 16.06
CA MET A 105 7.34 -4.96 15.12
C MET A 105 8.72 -4.32 14.93
N PRO A 106 9.71 -4.62 15.80
CA PRO A 106 11.05 -4.09 15.65
C PRO A 106 11.68 -4.63 14.36
N ILE A 107 11.97 -3.72 13.42
CA ILE A 107 12.56 -4.05 12.12
C ILE A 107 13.71 -3.09 11.79
N SER A 108 14.86 -3.67 11.45
CA SER A 108 16.04 -2.91 11.04
C SER A 108 15.80 -2.27 9.66
N ARG A 109 16.61 -1.25 9.31
CA ARG A 109 16.53 -0.62 7.98
C ARG A 109 16.75 -1.64 6.86
N LEU A 110 17.72 -2.54 7.03
CA LEU A 110 18.02 -3.57 6.04
C LEU A 110 16.86 -4.58 5.90
N GLN A 111 16.32 -5.06 7.01
CA GLN A 111 15.16 -5.96 6.99
C GLN A 111 13.95 -5.29 6.31
N PHE A 112 13.69 -4.02 6.63
CA PHE A 112 12.60 -3.27 6.00
C PHE A 112 12.83 -3.10 4.50
N PHE A 113 14.05 -2.76 4.07
CA PHE A 113 14.41 -2.62 2.66
C PHE A 113 14.19 -3.93 1.89
N VAL A 114 14.65 -5.06 2.44
CA VAL A 114 14.47 -6.37 1.83
C VAL A 114 13.00 -6.74 1.76
N ALA A 115 12.27 -6.62 2.87
CA ALA A 115 10.83 -6.90 2.92
C ALA A 115 10.06 -6.06 1.90
N ASP A 116 10.33 -4.76 1.84
CA ASP A 116 9.74 -3.86 0.87
C ASP A 116 9.99 -4.31 -0.59
N HIS A 117 11.20 -4.76 -0.93
CA HIS A 117 11.48 -5.30 -2.25
C HIS A 117 10.74 -6.60 -2.53
N MET A 118 10.63 -7.49 -1.54
CA MET A 118 9.87 -8.74 -1.66
C MET A 118 8.37 -8.49 -1.87
N LEU A 119 7.83 -7.46 -1.24
CA LEU A 119 6.39 -7.15 -1.29
C LEU A 119 6.00 -6.34 -2.54
N HIS A 120 6.88 -5.45 -3.02
CA HIS A 120 6.54 -4.51 -4.10
C HIS A 120 7.29 -4.77 -5.41
N THR A 121 8.59 -5.09 -5.35
CA THR A 121 9.43 -5.20 -6.55
C THR A 121 9.40 -6.60 -7.16
N VAL A 122 9.64 -7.63 -6.34
CA VAL A 122 9.76 -9.02 -6.80
C VAL A 122 8.49 -9.51 -7.51
N PRO A 123 7.26 -9.25 -7.03
CA PRO A 123 6.05 -9.72 -7.71
C PRO A 123 5.96 -9.23 -9.15
N ALA A 124 6.20 -7.94 -9.38
CA ALA A 124 6.17 -7.34 -10.71
C ALA A 124 7.26 -7.94 -11.61
N VAL A 125 8.51 -7.99 -11.13
CA VAL A 125 9.65 -8.52 -11.89
C VAL A 125 9.46 -9.99 -12.23
N ALA A 126 9.05 -10.83 -11.27
CA ALA A 126 8.86 -12.25 -11.48
C ALA A 126 7.73 -12.56 -12.47
N LEU A 127 6.60 -11.85 -12.37
CA LEU A 127 5.48 -12.02 -13.30
C LEU A 127 5.84 -11.53 -14.70
N ILE A 128 6.49 -10.36 -14.84
CA ILE A 128 6.96 -9.87 -16.14
C ILE A 128 7.98 -10.83 -16.75
N ALA A 129 8.98 -11.29 -15.98
CA ALA A 129 9.97 -12.25 -16.46
C ALA A 129 9.32 -13.53 -16.95
N ARG A 130 8.31 -14.04 -16.23
CA ARG A 130 7.52 -15.20 -16.64
C ARG A 130 6.77 -14.94 -17.96
N LEU A 131 6.05 -13.83 -18.07
CA LEU A 131 5.33 -13.46 -19.31
C LEU A 131 6.27 -13.35 -20.52
N VAL A 132 7.45 -12.75 -20.33
CA VAL A 132 8.45 -12.58 -21.39
C VAL A 132 9.05 -13.91 -21.81
N ARG A 133 9.39 -14.77 -20.84
CA ARG A 133 9.91 -16.13 -21.09
C ARG A 133 8.88 -16.96 -21.86
N ASP A 134 7.62 -16.90 -21.45
CA ASP A 134 6.53 -17.69 -22.01
C ASP A 134 5.91 -17.01 -23.27
N LYS A 135 6.48 -15.88 -23.72
CA LYS A 135 6.03 -15.08 -24.88
C LYS A 135 4.54 -14.69 -24.81
N LYS A 136 4.02 -14.51 -23.61
CA LYS A 136 2.62 -14.19 -23.34
C LYS A 136 2.42 -12.68 -23.30
N ARG A 137 1.74 -12.15 -24.33
CA ARG A 137 1.38 -10.72 -24.40
C ARG A 137 0.28 -10.37 -23.41
N VAL A 138 0.27 -9.10 -22.99
CA VAL A 138 -0.74 -8.55 -22.08
C VAL A 138 -1.77 -7.77 -22.91
N PHE A 139 -3.05 -8.15 -22.79
CA PHE A 139 -4.14 -7.42 -23.44
C PHE A 139 -4.55 -6.20 -22.60
N GLY A 140 -4.93 -5.09 -23.26
CA GLY A 140 -5.26 -3.82 -22.59
C GLY A 140 -6.41 -3.90 -21.59
N MET A 141 -7.33 -4.86 -21.72
CA MET A 141 -8.40 -5.05 -20.73
C MET A 141 -7.87 -5.39 -19.33
N ASN A 142 -6.68 -6.02 -19.23
CA ASN A 142 -6.04 -6.26 -17.94
C ASN A 142 -5.72 -4.94 -17.20
N CYS A 143 -5.44 -3.86 -17.93
CA CYS A 143 -5.22 -2.53 -17.37
C CYS A 143 -6.50 -1.98 -16.73
N VAL A 144 -7.63 -2.16 -17.41
CA VAL A 144 -8.95 -1.75 -16.92
C VAL A 144 -9.30 -2.54 -15.65
N TYR A 145 -9.16 -3.87 -15.68
CA TYR A 145 -9.43 -4.71 -14.51
C TYR A 145 -8.52 -4.38 -13.33
N ALA A 146 -7.22 -4.19 -13.55
CA ALA A 146 -6.28 -3.84 -12.48
C ALA A 146 -6.60 -2.47 -11.86
N THR A 147 -7.03 -1.52 -12.69
CA THR A 147 -7.45 -0.18 -12.23
C THR A 147 -8.73 -0.24 -11.41
N ILE A 148 -9.73 -0.99 -11.87
CA ILE A 148 -10.98 -1.22 -11.13
C ILE A 148 -10.68 -1.87 -9.79
N LEU A 149 -9.84 -2.91 -9.79
CA LEU A 149 -9.43 -3.60 -8.57
C LEU A 149 -8.71 -2.65 -7.61
N SER A 150 -7.76 -1.84 -8.10
CA SER A 150 -7.03 -0.86 -7.29
C SER A 150 -7.95 0.19 -6.67
N THR A 151 -8.95 0.65 -7.44
CA THR A 151 -9.97 1.59 -6.97
C THR A 151 -10.82 0.94 -5.88
N TRP A 152 -11.30 -0.27 -6.13
CA TRP A 152 -12.09 -1.03 -5.17
C TRP A 152 -11.31 -1.30 -3.87
N PHE A 153 -10.03 -1.68 -3.97
CA PHE A 153 -9.15 -1.82 -2.80
C PHE A 153 -9.09 -0.54 -1.99
N SER A 154 -8.83 0.60 -2.64
CA SER A 154 -8.69 1.89 -1.95
C SER A 154 -9.99 2.28 -1.23
N PHE A 155 -11.15 2.14 -1.86
CA PHE A 155 -12.44 2.38 -1.21
C PHE A 155 -12.72 1.41 -0.08
N ARG A 156 -12.40 0.12 -0.23
CA ARG A 156 -12.57 -0.83 0.87
C ARG A 156 -11.58 -0.61 2.00
N GLN A 157 -10.49 0.10 1.76
CA GLN A 157 -9.44 0.34 2.72
C GLN A 157 -9.68 1.63 3.52
N GLY A 158 -9.91 2.75 2.84
CA GLY A 158 -10.07 4.06 3.47
C GLY A 158 -11.44 4.71 3.31
N ALA A 159 -12.40 4.06 2.63
CA ALA A 159 -13.61 4.69 2.08
C ALA A 159 -13.33 5.88 1.14
N GLN A 160 -12.07 6.01 0.70
CA GLN A 160 -11.58 7.09 -0.15
C GLN A 160 -10.36 6.61 -0.95
N LEU A 161 -9.97 7.37 -1.97
CA LEU A 161 -8.77 7.09 -2.78
C LEU A 161 -7.45 7.36 -2.03
N ASP A 162 -7.51 8.09 -0.91
CA ASP A 162 -6.37 8.40 -0.06
C ASP A 162 -6.15 7.30 1.01
N ALA A 163 -5.15 6.45 0.76
CA ALA A 163 -4.75 5.38 1.68
C ALA A 163 -3.79 5.85 2.81
N SER A 164 -3.62 7.16 3.01
CA SER A 164 -2.70 7.72 4.03
C SER A 164 -3.03 7.25 5.45
N GLY A 165 -4.30 7.02 5.77
CA GLY A 165 -4.72 6.50 7.09
C GLY A 165 -4.21 5.08 7.38
N ILE A 166 -4.08 4.25 6.34
CA ILE A 166 -3.59 2.88 6.46
C ILE A 166 -2.08 2.85 6.45
N TYR A 167 -1.46 3.56 5.52
CA TYR A 167 -0.02 3.58 5.37
C TYR A 167 0.60 4.69 6.23
N VAL A 168 1.08 5.76 5.60
CA VAL A 168 1.54 6.99 6.23
C VAL A 168 1.09 8.15 5.33
N PRO A 169 0.88 9.37 5.81
CA PRO A 169 0.79 10.55 4.96
C PRO A 169 1.81 10.55 3.82
N HIS A 170 1.30 10.56 2.59
CA HIS A 170 2.09 10.49 1.36
C HIS A 170 1.36 11.23 0.22
N PRO A 171 2.02 11.56 -0.89
CA PRO A 171 1.38 12.22 -2.03
C PRO A 171 0.47 11.25 -2.80
N TRP A 172 -0.72 10.95 -2.27
CA TRP A 172 -1.65 9.94 -2.79
C TRP A 172 -2.02 10.16 -4.26
N ARG A 173 -2.19 11.41 -4.72
CA ARG A 173 -2.44 11.72 -6.14
C ARG A 173 -1.30 11.27 -7.05
N ARG A 174 -0.04 11.44 -6.61
CA ARG A 174 1.13 10.97 -7.35
C ARG A 174 1.28 9.46 -7.27
N ALA A 175 0.89 8.86 -6.14
CA ALA A 175 0.78 7.41 -6.02
C ALA A 175 -0.18 6.84 -7.07
N TRP A 176 -1.38 7.43 -7.21
CA TRP A 176 -2.33 7.06 -8.26
C TRP A 176 -1.79 7.25 -9.67
N PHE A 177 -1.12 8.37 -9.94
CA PHE A 177 -0.41 8.56 -11.20
C PHE A 177 0.59 7.43 -11.46
N GLY A 178 1.35 7.01 -10.43
CA GLY A 178 2.22 5.84 -10.48
C GLY A 178 1.47 4.55 -10.79
N ILE A 179 0.33 4.29 -10.14
CA ILE A 179 -0.51 3.11 -10.38
C ILE A 179 -0.99 3.07 -11.84
N PHE A 180 -1.52 4.18 -12.35
CA PHE A 180 -2.00 4.27 -13.73
C PHE A 180 -0.86 4.08 -14.73
N VAL A 181 0.25 4.78 -14.57
CA VAL A 181 1.41 4.62 -15.46
C VAL A 181 1.93 3.19 -15.41
N GLY A 182 2.06 2.60 -14.21
CA GLY A 182 2.45 1.20 -14.05
C GLY A 182 1.51 0.26 -14.80
N ALA A 183 0.20 0.41 -14.64
CA ALA A 183 -0.79 -0.44 -15.28
C ALA A 183 -0.76 -0.31 -16.83
N PHE A 184 -0.79 0.92 -17.35
CA PHE A 184 -0.92 1.16 -18.79
C PHE A 184 0.39 1.04 -19.58
N VAL A 185 1.55 1.20 -18.94
CA VAL A 185 2.85 0.99 -19.59
C VAL A 185 3.30 -0.48 -19.53
N THR A 186 2.72 -1.31 -18.65
CA THR A 186 3.07 -2.74 -18.57
C THR A 186 2.87 -3.49 -19.90
N PRO A 187 1.73 -3.38 -20.62
CA PRO A 187 1.57 -4.08 -21.89
C PRO A 187 2.63 -3.74 -22.96
N PRO A 188 2.87 -2.46 -23.32
CA PRO A 188 3.91 -2.14 -24.29
C PRO A 188 5.31 -2.50 -23.79
N PHE A 189 5.58 -2.42 -22.48
CA PHE A 189 6.86 -2.84 -21.91
C PHE A 189 7.11 -4.34 -22.09
N VAL A 190 6.14 -5.17 -21.71
CA VAL A 190 6.22 -6.63 -21.86
C VAL A 190 6.36 -7.00 -23.34
N ASP A 191 5.61 -6.37 -24.22
CA ASP A 191 5.69 -6.64 -25.66
C ASP A 191 7.04 -6.22 -26.26
N ALA A 192 7.59 -5.09 -25.84
CA ALA A 192 8.93 -4.66 -26.23
C ALA A 192 10.03 -5.64 -25.74
N LEU A 193 9.92 -6.12 -24.49
CA LEU A 193 10.81 -7.16 -23.95
C LEU A 193 10.71 -8.48 -24.72
N ILE A 194 9.49 -8.90 -25.07
CA ILE A 194 9.25 -10.10 -25.89
C ILE A 194 9.90 -9.97 -27.26
N ARG A 195 9.73 -8.82 -27.90
CA ARG A 195 10.29 -8.48 -29.23
C ARG A 195 11.77 -8.12 -29.20
N ARG A 196 12.36 -7.94 -28.01
CA ARG A 196 13.72 -7.42 -27.80
C ARG A 196 13.93 -6.05 -28.47
N ASP A 197 12.87 -5.26 -28.56
CA ASP A 197 12.89 -3.90 -29.09
C ASP A 197 13.53 -2.95 -28.07
N ARG A 198 14.81 -2.62 -28.27
CA ARG A 198 15.57 -1.78 -27.35
C ARG A 198 14.98 -0.38 -27.19
N VAL A 199 14.43 0.19 -28.27
CA VAL A 199 13.83 1.53 -28.24
C VAL A 199 12.53 1.50 -27.45
N GLY A 200 11.67 0.51 -27.71
CA GLY A 200 10.43 0.32 -26.95
C GLY A 200 10.68 0.02 -25.47
N ILE A 201 11.71 -0.77 -25.15
CA ILE A 201 12.13 -1.04 -23.76
C ILE A 201 12.56 0.25 -23.09
N LEU A 202 13.46 1.03 -23.71
CA LEU A 202 13.95 2.28 -23.14
C LEU A 202 12.82 3.29 -22.94
N ALA A 203 11.95 3.48 -23.94
CA ALA A 203 10.81 4.37 -23.85
C ALA A 203 9.86 3.97 -22.70
N SER A 204 9.59 2.68 -22.55
CA SER A 204 8.76 2.16 -21.47
C SER A 204 9.40 2.37 -20.09
N VAL A 205 10.71 2.12 -19.96
CA VAL A 205 11.45 2.36 -18.71
C VAL A 205 11.41 3.84 -18.35
N LEU A 206 11.65 4.73 -19.31
CA LEU A 206 11.55 6.17 -19.10
C LEU A 206 10.16 6.57 -18.63
N ALA A 207 9.10 6.08 -19.28
CA ALA A 207 7.73 6.34 -18.87
C ALA A 207 7.43 5.85 -17.45
N LEU A 208 7.89 4.64 -17.08
CA LEU A 208 7.77 4.09 -15.73
C LEU A 208 8.55 4.89 -14.68
N LEU A 209 9.61 5.61 -15.06
CA LEU A 209 10.36 6.46 -14.14
C LEU A 209 9.66 7.81 -13.89
N VAL A 210 8.82 8.30 -14.81
CA VAL A 210 8.18 9.63 -14.71
C VAL A 210 7.45 9.85 -13.38
N PRO A 211 6.58 8.94 -12.89
CA PRO A 211 5.89 9.14 -11.61
C PRO A 211 6.85 9.28 -10.44
N TRP A 212 7.86 8.41 -10.36
CA TRP A 212 8.86 8.47 -9.30
C TRP A 212 9.66 9.77 -9.35
N LEU A 213 10.15 10.15 -10.54
CA LEU A 213 10.87 11.41 -10.77
C LEU A 213 10.01 12.62 -10.39
N SER A 214 8.71 12.60 -10.73
CA SER A 214 7.79 13.68 -10.37
C SER A 214 7.73 13.92 -8.85
N THR A 215 7.91 12.88 -8.03
CA THR A 215 7.94 13.02 -6.57
C THR A 215 9.35 13.25 -6.04
N ARG A 216 10.36 12.61 -6.62
CA ARG A 216 11.76 12.68 -6.18
C ARG A 216 12.44 14.01 -6.51
N LEU A 217 12.02 14.69 -7.57
CA LEU A 217 12.59 15.97 -7.98
C LEU A 217 11.86 17.18 -7.40
N ASP A 218 10.72 16.95 -6.73
CA ASP A 218 9.96 18.01 -6.11
C ASP A 218 10.50 18.33 -4.69
N PRO A 219 11.07 19.54 -4.49
CA PRO A 219 11.63 19.93 -3.20
C PRO A 219 10.56 20.16 -2.13
N GLU A 220 9.33 20.49 -2.51
CA GLU A 220 8.24 20.72 -1.57
C GLU A 220 7.66 19.42 -1.01
N MET A 221 7.80 18.30 -1.73
CA MET A 221 7.33 16.99 -1.26
C MET A 221 8.01 16.59 0.05
N ARG A 222 9.33 16.80 0.13
CA ARG A 222 10.07 16.51 1.36
C ARG A 222 9.58 17.42 2.49
N ARG A 223 9.33 18.72 2.27
CA ARG A 223 8.78 19.62 3.31
C ARG A 223 7.38 19.21 3.75
N LYS A 224 6.51 18.84 2.81
CA LYS A 224 5.09 18.57 3.05
C LYS A 224 4.84 17.21 3.73
N TYR A 225 5.68 16.22 3.45
CA TYR A 225 5.52 14.84 3.91
C TYR A 225 6.72 14.32 4.72
N ASN A 226 7.70 15.17 5.07
CA ASN A 226 8.67 14.91 6.14
C ASN A 226 7.92 14.80 7.46
N PHE A 227 7.31 13.65 7.65
CA PHE A 227 6.89 13.19 8.94
C PHE A 227 8.11 12.51 9.57
N GLU A 228 8.82 13.12 10.51
CA GLU A 228 9.47 12.35 11.57
C GLU A 228 8.33 11.68 12.38
N PHE A 229 7.78 10.57 11.89
CA PHE A 229 6.34 10.24 11.93
C PHE A 229 5.61 10.26 13.29
N LYS A 230 5.38 11.41 13.95
CA LYS A 230 4.83 11.46 15.34
C LYS A 230 5.75 10.79 16.40
N LEU A 231 7.05 10.73 16.12
CA LEU A 231 8.15 10.37 17.03
C LEU A 231 9.22 11.45 16.81
N GLN A 232 8.94 12.72 17.12
CA GLN A 232 8.98 13.18 18.51
C GLN A 232 7.65 13.19 19.29
N GLN A 233 6.47 13.09 18.67
CA GLN A 233 5.20 13.28 19.42
C GLN A 233 4.98 12.30 20.58
N GLY A 234 5.57 11.09 20.57
CA GLY A 234 5.59 10.19 21.73
C GLY A 234 6.84 10.27 22.63
N GLN A 235 7.96 10.83 22.14
CA GLN A 235 9.24 10.83 22.86
C GLN A 235 9.39 12.01 23.85
N GLN A 236 8.74 13.17 23.64
CA GLN A 236 8.77 14.30 24.60
C GLN A 236 7.61 14.27 25.61
N SER A 237 6.42 13.78 25.25
CA SER A 237 5.27 13.77 26.18
C SER A 237 5.34 12.67 27.25
N GLY A 238 6.11 11.60 27.01
CA GLY A 238 6.35 10.53 27.98
C GLY A 238 7.63 10.70 28.83
N ALA A 239 8.61 11.46 28.35
CA ALA A 239 9.86 11.71 29.09
C ALA A 239 9.76 12.89 30.07
N ALA A 240 8.95 13.93 29.79
CA ALA A 240 8.72 15.06 30.70
C ALA A 240 7.82 14.75 31.91
N ASN A 241 7.07 13.62 31.90
CA ASN A 241 6.23 13.17 33.01
C ASN A 241 6.86 12.00 33.81
N ARG A 242 8.10 11.61 33.48
CA ARG A 242 8.85 10.54 34.16
C ARG A 242 10.30 10.96 34.47
N ALA A 243 10.52 12.21 34.84
CA ALA A 243 11.68 12.52 35.67
C ALA A 243 11.36 12.05 37.11
N PRO A 244 12.19 11.22 37.76
CA PRO A 244 11.97 10.87 39.14
C PRO A 244 12.18 12.13 39.98
N ALA A 245 11.14 12.50 40.73
CA ALA A 245 11.28 13.45 41.83
C ALA A 245 12.11 12.78 42.92
N GLU A 246 13.44 12.91 42.82
CA GLU A 246 14.32 12.68 43.95
C GLU A 246 14.68 14.02 44.60
N ASN A 247 14.34 14.06 45.89
CA ASN A 247 14.84 14.90 46.96
C ASN A 247 14.17 16.27 47.18
N GLY A 248 13.25 16.29 48.14
CA GLY A 248 12.84 17.51 48.82
C GLY A 248 11.57 17.31 49.64
N ALA A 249 11.69 17.35 50.96
CA ALA A 249 10.64 17.02 51.91
C ALA A 249 9.46 18.01 51.94
N THR A 250 8.42 17.58 52.66
CA THR A 250 7.34 18.35 53.34
C THR A 250 6.09 18.77 52.56
N GLY A 251 4.97 18.13 52.93
CA GLY A 251 3.72 18.78 53.36
C GLY A 251 2.89 19.61 52.36
N GLY A 252 1.61 19.22 52.21
CA GLY A 252 0.53 20.19 52.02
C GLY A 252 -0.18 20.22 50.66
N SER A 253 -1.45 19.82 50.69
CA SER A 253 -2.64 20.42 50.05
C SER A 253 -2.57 21.02 48.62
N ALA A 254 -3.42 20.47 47.75
CA ALA A 254 -4.23 21.13 46.73
C ALA A 254 -3.64 22.32 45.95
N LEU A 255 -3.24 22.09 44.69
CA LEU A 255 -3.27 23.11 43.62
C LEU A 255 -3.14 22.46 42.24
N LEU A 256 -4.26 22.00 41.68
CA LEU A 256 -4.37 21.81 40.22
C LEU A 256 -4.38 23.20 39.57
N SER A 257 -3.27 23.55 38.91
CA SER A 257 -3.12 24.85 38.26
C SER A 257 -4.23 25.09 37.22
N ARG A 258 -4.77 26.32 37.19
CA ARG A 258 -5.78 26.79 36.21
C ARG A 258 -5.40 26.46 34.75
N SER A 259 -4.11 26.39 34.44
CA SER A 259 -3.60 26.09 33.10
C SER A 259 -3.93 24.67 32.62
N SER A 260 -4.08 23.72 33.54
CA SER A 260 -4.40 22.32 33.23
C SER A 260 -5.89 22.12 32.95
N ARG A 261 -6.77 22.90 33.61
CA ARG A 261 -8.22 22.87 33.34
C ARG A 261 -8.58 23.54 32.01
N GLU A 262 -7.92 24.64 31.65
CA GLU A 262 -8.13 25.31 30.36
C GLU A 262 -7.63 24.50 29.17
N ARG A 263 -6.56 23.70 29.36
CA ARG A 263 -6.05 22.82 28.30
C ARG A 263 -6.97 21.62 28.05
N LEU A 264 -7.60 21.08 29.08
CA LEU A 264 -8.58 20.00 28.95
C LEU A 264 -9.92 20.46 28.36
N SER A 265 -10.37 21.69 28.66
CA SER A 265 -11.60 22.23 28.06
C SER A 265 -11.44 22.56 26.57
N ARG A 266 -10.27 23.04 26.13
CA ARG A 266 -10.01 23.29 24.69
C ARG A 266 -9.95 22.00 23.87
N VAL A 267 -9.31 20.94 24.39
CA VAL A 267 -9.25 19.63 23.71
C VAL A 267 -10.64 18.98 23.62
N ALA A 268 -11.49 19.16 24.62
CA ALA A 268 -12.88 18.70 24.57
C ALA A 268 -13.73 19.50 23.56
N SER A 269 -13.50 20.81 23.42
CA SER A 269 -14.21 21.64 22.43
C SER A 269 -13.80 21.34 20.99
N GLU A 270 -12.54 21.00 20.73
CA GLU A 270 -12.06 20.69 19.37
C GLU A 270 -12.54 19.31 18.88
N GLN A 271 -12.72 18.34 19.79
CA GLN A 271 -13.31 17.04 19.45
C GLN A 271 -14.82 17.11 19.20
N SER A 272 -15.53 18.03 19.87
CA SER A 272 -16.95 18.29 19.60
C SER A 272 -17.18 18.90 18.21
N THR A 273 -16.31 19.81 17.75
CA THR A 273 -16.45 20.45 16.44
C THR A 273 -16.12 19.51 15.28
N GLN A 274 -15.21 18.54 15.47
CA GLN A 274 -14.94 17.50 14.46
C GLN A 274 -16.05 16.44 14.38
N ALA A 275 -16.76 16.16 15.47
CA ALA A 275 -17.90 15.23 15.46
C ALA A 275 -19.11 15.82 14.72
N SER A 276 -19.38 17.12 14.85
CA SER A 276 -20.50 17.77 14.14
C SER A 276 -20.29 17.93 12.63
N TYR A 277 -19.04 17.94 12.15
CA TYR A 277 -18.75 17.98 10.70
C TYR A 277 -18.90 16.62 10.01
N LEU A 278 -18.97 15.52 10.76
CA LEU A 278 -19.11 14.15 10.25
C LEU A 278 -20.53 13.59 10.35
N SER A 279 -21.46 14.31 11.01
CA SER A 279 -22.88 13.91 11.13
C SER A 279 -23.83 14.74 10.28
N GLY A 280 -23.31 15.63 9.43
CA GLY A 280 -24.07 16.56 8.61
C GLY A 280 -23.83 16.37 7.12
N HIS A 281 -24.07 15.16 6.60
CA HIS A 281 -24.40 14.88 5.19
C HIS A 281 -25.09 13.52 5.09
#